data_AF-A0A8X6U9B9-F1
#
_entry.id   AF-A0A8X6U9B9-F1
#
_cell.length_a   1.000
_cell.length_b   1.000
_cell.length_c   1.000
_cell.angle_alpha   90.00
_cell.angle_beta   90.00
_cell.angle_gamma   90.00
#
_symmetry.space_group_name_H-M   'P 1'
#
loop_
_entity.id
_entity.type
_entity.pdbx_description
1 polymer ?
#
loop_
_entity_poly.entity_id
_entity_poly.type
_entity_poly.pdbx_seq_one_letter_code
_entity_poly.pdbx_strand_id
1 'polypeptide(L)'
;MKSFYIENCVTSNFNDDSLYRFIEEPKDALATACFDLKGWEYTSLKMVHDPSDSLPVLGLWWNKYEDNIFCDTIVLKCPSFNLTRRNVLSIVQKIFDPLGVLSPATFLISTI
;
A
#
# COMPACT_ATOMS: atom_id res chain seq x y z
N MET A 1 16.54 1.95 -5.98
CA MET A 1 15.16 1.93 -6.50
C MET A 1 14.88 0.55 -7.06
N LYS A 2 14.19 -0.30 -6.30
CA LYS A 2 13.56 -1.55 -6.75
C LYS A 2 12.37 -1.83 -5.84
N SER A 3 11.22 -1.29 -6.21
CA SER A 3 9.93 -1.77 -5.72
C SER A 3 9.20 -2.24 -6.98
N PHE A 4 9.28 -3.54 -7.25
CA PHE A 4 8.48 -4.18 -8.28
C PHE A 4 7.24 -4.74 -7.61
N TYR A 5 6.11 -4.41 -8.22
CA TYR A 5 4.83 -4.38 -7.55
C TYR A 5 3.95 -5.49 -8.11
N ILE A 6 4.28 -6.72 -7.73
CA ILE A 6 3.58 -7.96 -8.10
C ILE A 6 3.97 -9.12 -7.15
N GLU A 7 5.01 -8.96 -6.32
CA GLU A 7 5.61 -10.08 -5.54
C GLU A 7 5.18 -10.14 -4.06
N ASN A 8 4.32 -9.23 -3.58
CA ASN A 8 3.92 -9.17 -2.17
C ASN A 8 2.46 -9.61 -2.01
N CYS A 9 2.23 -10.64 -1.19
CA CYS A 9 0.90 -11.11 -0.82
C CYS A 9 0.64 -10.83 0.68
N VAL A 10 -0.52 -10.24 0.99
CA VAL A 10 -0.89 -9.84 2.35
C VAL A 10 -2.29 -10.38 2.68
N THR A 11 -2.45 -11.01 3.84
CA THR A 11 -3.75 -11.49 4.33
C THR A 11 -3.92 -11.31 5.84
N SER A 12 -5.16 -11.12 6.26
CA SER A 12 -5.60 -11.27 7.65
C SER A 12 -6.17 -12.68 7.81
N ASN A 13 -5.40 -13.59 8.41
CA ASN A 13 -5.82 -14.98 8.62
C ASN A 13 -5.80 -15.34 10.10
N PHE A 14 -6.79 -16.13 10.52
CA PHE A 14 -7.18 -16.28 11.93
C PHE A 14 -6.70 -17.60 12.57
N ASN A 15 -6.03 -18.49 11.82
CA ASN A 15 -5.58 -19.81 12.30
C ASN A 15 -4.19 -20.19 11.73
N ASP A 16 -3.37 -20.87 12.54
CA ASP A 16 -2.01 -21.29 12.16
C ASP A 16 -2.02 -22.35 11.03
N ASP A 17 -2.98 -23.28 11.03
CA ASP A 17 -3.14 -24.29 9.96
C ASP A 17 -3.61 -23.71 8.62
N SER A 18 -4.30 -22.56 8.64
CA SER A 18 -4.70 -21.88 7.40
C SER A 18 -3.58 -20.99 6.87
N LEU A 19 -2.62 -20.57 7.70
CA LEU A 19 -1.45 -19.80 7.27
C LEU A 19 -0.51 -20.63 6.39
N TYR A 20 -0.29 -21.91 6.74
CA TYR A 20 0.55 -22.80 5.92
C TYR A 20 0.00 -22.93 4.49
N ARG A 21 -1.29 -23.19 4.35
CA ARG A 21 -1.96 -23.25 3.03
C ARG A 21 -1.91 -21.92 2.29
N PHE A 22 -2.10 -20.81 2.99
CA PHE A 22 -2.05 -19.48 2.41
C PHE A 22 -0.67 -19.15 1.82
N ILE A 23 0.42 -19.68 2.38
CA ILE A 23 1.77 -19.40 1.90
C ILE A 23 2.19 -20.38 0.80
N GLU A 24 1.95 -21.67 1.00
CA GLU A 24 2.50 -22.70 0.11
C GLU A 24 1.69 -22.87 -1.17
N GLU A 25 0.35 -22.76 -1.13
CA GLU A 25 -0.48 -22.91 -2.35
C GLU A 25 -0.17 -21.82 -3.41
N PRO A 26 -0.07 -20.52 -3.04
CA PRO A 26 0.26 -19.49 -4.02
C PRO A 26 1.72 -19.56 -4.48
N LYS A 27 2.66 -19.97 -3.61
CA LYS A 27 4.06 -20.19 -4.00
C LYS A 27 4.17 -21.25 -5.08
N ASP A 28 3.54 -22.41 -4.89
CA ASP A 28 3.58 -23.49 -5.88
C ASP A 28 2.90 -23.10 -7.20
N ALA A 29 1.76 -22.40 -7.11
CA ALA A 29 1.06 -21.91 -8.29
C ALA A 29 1.90 -20.89 -9.09
N LEU A 30 2.55 -19.95 -8.40
CA LEU A 30 3.42 -18.95 -9.03
C LEU A 30 4.71 -19.58 -9.56
N ALA A 31 5.31 -20.52 -8.82
CA ALA A 31 6.49 -21.26 -9.25
C ALA A 31 6.23 -22.06 -10.54
N THR A 32 5.03 -22.65 -10.67
CA THR A 32 4.60 -23.34 -11.91
C THR A 32 4.62 -22.40 -13.11
N ALA A 33 4.31 -21.12 -12.90
CA ALA A 33 4.33 -20.08 -13.92
C ALA A 33 5.68 -19.34 -13.99
N CYS A 34 6.74 -19.86 -13.36
CA CYS A 34 8.08 -19.24 -13.28
C CYS A 34 8.10 -17.85 -12.60
N PHE A 35 7.12 -17.55 -11.76
CA PHE A 35 7.10 -16.38 -10.90
C PHE A 35 7.63 -16.74 -9.52
N ASP A 36 8.53 -15.91 -8.99
CA ASP A 36 9.12 -16.08 -7.66
C ASP A 36 8.40 -15.17 -6.65
N LEU A 37 7.73 -15.76 -5.67
CA LEU A 37 7.05 -15.02 -4.61
C LEU A 37 8.07 -14.63 -3.52
N LYS A 38 8.58 -13.40 -3.60
CA LYS A 38 9.67 -12.94 -2.73
C LYS A 38 9.25 -12.43 -1.36
N GLY A 39 7.97 -12.15 -1.13
CA GLY A 39 7.49 -11.58 0.14
C GLY A 39 6.08 -11.98 0.50
N TRP A 40 5.88 -12.36 1.77
CA TRP A 40 4.56 -12.57 2.37
C TRP A 40 4.55 -11.95 3.77
N GLU A 41 3.43 -11.32 4.13
CA GLU A 41 3.21 -10.70 5.44
C GLU A 41 1.85 -11.17 5.97
N TYR A 42 1.79 -11.52 7.25
CA TYR A 42 0.56 -11.95 7.91
C TYR A 42 0.40 -11.28 9.27
N THR A 43 -0.86 -11.00 9.63
CA THR A 43 -1.18 -10.46 10.95
C THR A 43 -1.46 -11.62 11.90
N SER A 44 -0.59 -11.85 12.88
CA SER A 44 -0.91 -12.79 13.97
C SER A 44 -1.91 -12.12 14.93
N LEU A 45 -2.99 -12.81 15.33
CA LEU A 45 -3.95 -12.33 16.35
C LEU A 45 -3.30 -12.00 17.71
N LYS A 46 -2.08 -12.48 17.95
CA LYS A 46 -1.28 -12.22 19.15
C LYS A 46 -0.42 -10.96 19.07
N MET A 47 -0.42 -10.25 17.93
CA MET A 47 0.35 -9.01 17.80
C MET A 47 -0.26 -7.94 18.70
N VAL A 48 0.58 -7.50 19.62
CA VAL A 48 0.37 -6.45 20.60
C VAL A 48 -0.12 -5.19 19.89
N HIS A 49 -1.02 -4.45 20.55
CA HIS A 49 -1.53 -3.13 20.19
C HIS A 49 -0.40 -2.11 20.00
N ASP A 50 0.36 -2.21 18.92
CA ASP A 50 1.34 -1.21 18.53
C ASP A 50 0.84 -0.50 17.27
N PRO A 51 0.27 0.71 17.38
CA PRO A 51 -0.13 1.51 16.21
C PRO A 51 1.05 1.88 15.29
N SER A 52 2.29 1.60 15.71
CA SER A 52 3.50 1.72 14.90
C SER A 52 3.63 0.60 13.85
N ASP A 53 2.89 -0.50 13.97
CA ASP A 53 2.99 -1.68 13.09
C ASP A 53 2.15 -1.49 11.81
N SER A 54 2.35 -0.36 11.14
CA SER A 54 1.78 -0.08 9.83
C SER A 54 2.69 -0.66 8.74
N LEU A 55 2.10 -1.33 7.75
CA LEU A 55 2.84 -1.94 6.65
C LEU A 55 2.66 -1.15 5.35
N PRO A 56 3.70 -1.02 4.52
CA PRO A 56 3.56 -0.46 3.19
C PRO A 56 2.82 -1.45 2.29
N VAL A 57 1.62 -1.07 1.86
CA VAL A 57 0.75 -1.82 0.95
C VAL A 57 0.25 -0.80 -0.04
N LEU A 58 0.25 -1.07 -1.34
CA LEU A 58 -0.42 -0.11 -2.22
C LEU A 58 0.48 1.08 -2.69
N GLY A 59 1.72 1.17 -2.18
CA GLY A 59 2.42 2.48 -2.12
C GLY A 59 1.86 3.41 -1.04
N LEU A 60 0.90 2.90 -0.25
CA LEU A 60 0.24 3.51 0.89
C LEU A 60 0.66 2.77 2.16
N TRP A 61 0.15 3.21 3.31
CA TRP A 61 0.34 2.53 4.58
C TRP A 61 -0.97 1.91 5.03
N TRP A 62 -0.91 0.69 5.53
CA TRP A 62 -2.05 0.00 6.11
C TRP A 62 -1.84 -0.21 7.60
N ASN A 63 -2.74 0.36 8.40
CA ASN A 63 -2.88 0.04 9.80
C ASN A 63 -3.73 -1.24 9.91
N LYS A 64 -3.06 -2.36 10.17
CA LYS A 64 -3.67 -3.69 10.29
C LYS A 64 -4.70 -3.79 11.43
N TYR A 65 -4.57 -2.94 12.45
CA TYR A 65 -5.43 -2.98 13.64
C TYR A 65 -6.74 -2.23 13.42
N GLU A 66 -6.67 -1.00 12.94
CA GLU A 66 -7.87 -0.19 12.66
C GLU A 66 -8.47 -0.49 11.28
N ASP A 67 -7.82 -1.35 10.50
CA ASP A 67 -8.15 -1.65 9.10
C ASP A 67 -8.25 -0.40 8.21
N ASN A 68 -7.35 0.55 8.46
CA ASN A 68 -7.34 1.84 7.77
C ASN A 68 -6.14 1.93 6.83
N ILE A 69 -6.38 2.33 5.59
CA ILE A 69 -5.34 2.69 4.62
C ILE A 69 -5.13 4.20 4.68
N PHE A 70 -3.87 4.64 4.79
CA PHE A 70 -3.52 6.05 4.86
C PHE A 70 -2.27 6.37 4.04
N CYS A 71 -2.14 7.63 3.64
CA CYS A 71 -0.94 8.15 3.00
C CYS A 71 -0.16 9.00 4.01
N ASP A 72 1.14 8.78 4.12
CA ASP A 72 1.98 9.63 4.96
C ASP A 72 2.21 10.99 4.27
N THR A 73 1.48 12.01 4.74
CA THR A 73 1.57 13.37 4.21
C THR A 73 2.72 14.18 4.79
N ILE A 74 3.46 13.67 5.79
CA ILE A 74 4.57 14.39 6.44
C ILE A 74 5.70 14.67 5.42
N VAL A 75 5.79 13.86 4.36
CA VAL A 75 6.75 14.00 3.26
C VAL A 75 6.39 15.15 2.30
N LEU A 76 5.16 15.67 2.35
CA LEU A 76 4.65 16.76 1.50
C LEU A 76 5.01 18.14 2.07
N LYS A 77 6.30 18.38 2.30
CA LYS A 77 6.78 19.74 2.58
C LYS A 77 6.68 20.57 1.30
N CYS A 78 5.75 21.51 1.27
CA CYS A 78 5.67 22.50 0.20
C CYS A 78 6.78 23.53 0.41
N PRO A 79 7.73 23.68 -0.53
CA PRO A 79 8.73 24.73 -0.43
C PRO A 79 8.02 26.09 -0.61
N SER A 80 8.00 26.88 0.46
CA SER A 80 7.28 28.16 0.54
C SER A 80 7.74 29.21 -0.49
N PHE A 81 8.92 29.04 -1.08
CA PHE A 81 9.57 30.10 -1.85
C PHE A 81 9.45 30.00 -3.38
N ASN A 82 8.97 28.88 -3.96
CA ASN A 82 8.93 28.75 -5.42
C ASN A 82 7.77 27.85 -5.89
N LEU A 83 6.54 28.37 -5.87
CA LEU A 83 5.37 27.67 -6.39
C LEU A 83 5.38 27.66 -7.93
N THR A 84 6.03 26.65 -8.51
CA THR A 84 6.03 26.42 -9.97
C THR A 84 5.16 25.20 -10.30
N ARG A 85 4.64 25.13 -11.55
CA ARG A 85 3.92 23.94 -12.02
C ARG A 85 4.71 22.65 -11.82
N ARG A 86 6.04 22.71 -12.04
CA ARG A 86 6.95 21.58 -11.84
C ARG A 86 7.03 21.16 -10.37
N ASN A 87 7.09 22.10 -9.43
CA ASN A 87 7.13 21.81 -8.01
C ASN A 87 5.81 21.24 -7.49
N VAL A 88 4.67 21.81 -7.93
CA VAL A 88 3.34 21.27 -7.62
C VAL A 88 3.23 19.84 -8.13
N LEU A 89 3.58 19.59 -9.40
CA LEU A 89 3.52 18.25 -9.97
C LEU A 89 4.48 17.28 -9.27
N SER A 90 5.69 17.73 -8.92
CA SER A 90 6.65 16.92 -8.16
C SER A 90 6.13 16.54 -6.78
N ILE A 91 5.36 17.41 -6.10
CA ILE A 91 4.74 17.10 -4.80
C ILE A 91 3.58 16.14 -4.99
N VAL A 92 2.70 16.39 -5.96
CA VAL A 92 1.55 15.51 -6.26
C VAL A 92 2.04 14.10 -6.64
N GLN A 93 3.09 13.99 -7.45
CA GLN A 93 3.67 12.70 -7.84
C GLN A 93 4.31 11.91 -6.69
N LYS A 94 4.58 12.53 -5.52
CA LYS A 94 5.01 11.78 -4.33
C LYS A 94 3.87 11.00 -3.70
N ILE A 95 2.63 11.43 -3.91
CA ILE A 95 1.44 10.68 -3.56
C ILE A 95 1.22 9.69 -4.69
N PHE A 96 1.89 8.54 -4.61
CA PHE A 96 1.70 7.47 -5.57
C PHE A 96 0.45 6.68 -5.18
N ASP A 97 -0.58 6.75 -6.03
CA ASP A 97 -1.84 6.06 -5.81
C ASP A 97 -2.17 5.19 -7.03
N PRO A 98 -1.68 3.94 -7.03
CA PRO A 98 -1.90 3.01 -8.14
C PRO A 98 -3.35 2.54 -8.24
N LEU A 99 -4.16 2.72 -7.19
CA LEU A 99 -5.57 2.32 -7.16
C LEU A 99 -6.53 3.44 -7.57
N GLY A 100 -6.07 4.69 -7.63
CA GLY A 100 -6.92 5.85 -7.94
C GLY A 100 -7.82 6.30 -6.79
N VAL A 101 -7.62 5.80 -5.57
CA VAL A 101 -8.40 6.15 -4.36
C VAL A 101 -8.16 7.59 -3.90
N LEU A 102 -6.93 8.07 -4.07
CA LEU A 102 -6.47 9.43 -3.79
C LEU A 102 -6.57 10.35 -5.01
N SER A 103 -7.08 9.84 -6.15
CA SER A 103 -7.27 10.65 -7.35
C SER A 103 -8.17 11.86 -7.03
N PRO A 104 -7.78 13.08 -7.44
CA PRO A 104 -8.60 14.27 -7.24
C PRO A 104 -10.01 14.04 -7.79
N ALA A 105 -11.02 14.22 -6.93
CA ALA A 105 -12.41 14.23 -7.37
C ALA A 105 -12.60 15.42 -8.32
N THR A 106 -12.91 15.13 -9.58
CA THR A 106 -13.26 16.17 -10.54
C THR A 106 -14.73 16.50 -10.35
N PHE A 107 -15.03 17.61 -9.67
CA PHE A 107 -16.38 18.12 -9.59
C PHE A 107 -16.73 18.80 -10.92
N LEU A 108 -17.69 18.23 -11.65
CA LEU A 108 -18.30 18.89 -12.79
C LEU A 108 -19.26 19.96 -12.29
N ILE A 109 -18.95 21.22 -12.56
CA ILE A 109 -19.88 22.33 -12.33
C ILE A 109 -20.91 22.28 -13.46
N SER A 110 -22.15 21.88 -13.18
CA SER A 110 -23.25 22.09 -14.13
C SER A 110 -23.63 23.55 -14.10
N THR A 111 -23.42 24.27 -15.19
CA THR A 111 -23.98 25.62 -15.37
C THR A 111 -25.48 25.46 -15.65
N ILE A 112 -26.32 26.03 -14.78
CA ILE A 112 -27.76 26.19 -14.98
C ILE A 112 -28.00 27.44 -15.82
#